data_AF-A9E3S9-F1
#
_entry.id   AF-A9E3S9-F1
#
_cell.length_a   1.000
_cell.length_b   1.000
_cell.length_c   1.000
_cell.angle_alpha   90.00
_cell.angle_beta   90.00
_cell.angle_gamma   90.00
#
_symmetry.space_group_name_H-M   'P 1'
#
loop_
_entity.id
_entity.type
_entity.pdbx_description
1 polymer ?
#
loop_
_entity_poly.entity_id
_entity_poly.type
_entity_poly.pdbx_seq_one_letter_code
_entity_poly.pdbx_strand_id
1 'polypeptide(L)'
;MQTNYFKTLFIIFCVFAFQTTTAQNFKNPNAYLTFIGKENKKISKSMWKYTKSVAHSKSPRKIEGDRKRLLKSIERAIIKIKKAKPFEGEGAYKKQVLEFMNLRNSLLRNDYAKIVDMKEVAEQSYDFMEAYILAKKKVDERMQEAQETYTKALEDYAARNNIRLTNEESDLGRKMKISNKVFAHRNAVYLLFFKSNIQESLLMRALSSGDVSAMQQNLNALQTFAQEGLKDVDTIQTYKDDLSLVKTTKETLEFYLEETQKELPKLIEFFLFNEKFTAIKNAIDKKNPKDRTKKEIEQYNSMVKDFNKAVTDFNKRNEELNQKRTKIINQWNTASAKFLSRHIPKE
;
A
#
# COMPACT_ATOMS: atom_id res chain seq x y z
N MET A 1 15.89 -78.20 24.71
CA MET A 1 17.25 -78.77 24.69
C MET A 1 18.16 -77.70 24.10
N GLN A 2 18.77 -76.87 24.94
CA GLN A 2 20.19 -76.97 25.35
C GLN A 2 21.15 -76.90 24.14
N THR A 3 21.81 -75.74 23.97
CA THR A 3 23.28 -75.49 24.12
C THR A 3 24.02 -75.61 22.78
N ASN A 4 25.06 -74.84 22.39
CA ASN A 4 25.80 -73.73 22.98
C ASN A 4 26.82 -73.19 21.93
N TYR A 5 27.17 -71.90 22.07
CA TYR A 5 28.44 -71.21 21.75
C TYR A 5 29.14 -71.39 20.38
N PHE A 6 29.40 -70.26 19.68
CA PHE A 6 30.77 -69.78 19.44
C PHE A 6 30.83 -68.30 19.05
N LYS A 7 31.93 -67.66 19.44
CA LYS A 7 32.25 -66.23 19.42
C LYS A 7 32.50 -65.68 18.01
N THR A 8 32.00 -64.47 17.73
CA THR A 8 32.78 -63.49 16.96
C THR A 8 32.42 -62.05 17.34
N LEU A 9 33.45 -61.36 17.82
CA LEU A 9 33.53 -59.92 18.07
C LEU A 9 33.44 -59.18 16.72
N PHE A 10 32.54 -58.21 16.56
CA PHE A 10 32.63 -57.24 15.46
C PHE A 10 32.59 -55.82 16.03
N ILE A 11 33.74 -55.17 15.93
CA ILE A 11 34.00 -53.80 16.36
C ILE A 11 33.28 -52.85 15.39
N ILE A 12 32.38 -52.02 15.94
CA ILE A 12 31.75 -50.90 15.23
C ILE A 12 32.81 -49.80 15.10
N PHE A 13 33.35 -49.63 13.88
CA PHE A 13 34.15 -48.46 13.53
C PHE A 13 33.22 -47.43 12.87
N CYS A 14 32.52 -46.63 13.68
CA CYS A 14 31.83 -45.43 13.22
C CYS A 14 32.88 -44.36 12.92
N VAL A 15 33.35 -44.30 11.67
CA VAL A 15 34.05 -43.12 11.15
C VAL A 15 33.06 -41.97 11.10
N PHE A 16 33.02 -41.18 12.16
CA PHE A 16 32.54 -39.81 12.10
C PHE A 16 33.48 -39.04 11.16
N ALA A 17 33.11 -38.98 9.88
CA ALA A 17 33.65 -37.99 8.98
C ALA A 17 33.18 -36.61 9.46
N PHE A 18 33.93 -36.03 10.40
CA PHE A 18 33.88 -34.59 10.64
C PHE A 18 34.26 -33.90 9.34
N GLN A 19 33.27 -33.45 8.58
CA GLN A 19 33.50 -32.44 7.56
C GLN A 19 33.96 -31.18 8.30
N THR A 20 35.27 -31.02 8.43
CA THR A 20 35.87 -29.75 8.87
C THR A 20 35.46 -28.71 7.86
N THR A 21 34.42 -27.94 8.18
CA THR A 21 34.00 -26.79 7.39
C THR A 21 35.10 -25.76 7.55
N THR A 22 36.03 -25.72 6.61
CA THR A 22 37.08 -24.70 6.60
C THR A 22 36.40 -23.34 6.39
N ALA A 23 36.49 -22.48 7.41
CA ALA A 23 36.07 -21.09 7.25
C ALA A 23 36.88 -20.46 6.11
N GLN A 24 36.23 -19.75 5.19
CA GLN A 24 36.92 -19.05 4.10
C GLN A 24 37.96 -18.09 4.69
N ASN A 25 39.23 -18.31 4.34
CA ASN A 25 40.33 -17.39 4.58
C ASN A 25 40.54 -16.52 3.32
N PHE A 26 40.75 -15.22 3.49
CA PHE A 26 40.90 -14.27 2.39
C PHE A 26 42.37 -13.90 2.18
N LYS A 27 42.83 -13.94 0.93
CA LYS A 27 44.26 -13.71 0.58
C LYS A 27 44.68 -12.23 0.64
N ASN A 28 43.73 -11.31 0.53
CA ASN A 28 43.96 -9.86 0.52
C ASN A 28 42.65 -9.13 0.87
N PRO A 29 42.69 -7.84 1.24
CA PRO A 29 41.49 -7.13 1.68
C PRO A 29 40.47 -6.93 0.56
N ASN A 30 40.90 -6.86 -0.70
CA ASN A 30 40.00 -6.76 -1.85
C ASN A 30 39.18 -8.05 -2.06
N ALA A 31 39.75 -9.23 -1.79
CA ALA A 31 39.05 -10.51 -1.87
C ALA A 31 37.94 -10.60 -0.81
N TYR A 32 38.20 -10.11 0.40
CA TYR A 32 37.20 -10.04 1.47
C TYR A 32 36.07 -9.04 1.12
N LEU A 33 36.44 -7.87 0.63
CA LEU A 33 35.48 -6.87 0.19
C LEU A 33 34.60 -7.38 -0.96
N THR A 34 35.21 -8.03 -1.94
CA THR A 34 34.50 -8.65 -3.08
C THR A 34 33.51 -9.73 -2.61
N PHE A 35 33.89 -10.53 -1.60
CA PHE A 35 33.00 -11.53 -1.01
C PHE A 35 31.76 -10.90 -0.38
N ILE A 36 31.92 -9.87 0.46
CA ILE A 36 30.80 -9.14 1.08
C ILE A 36 29.95 -8.46 -0.01
N GLY A 37 30.59 -7.78 -0.96
CA GLY A 37 29.92 -7.10 -2.07
C GLY A 37 29.07 -8.04 -2.93
N LYS A 38 29.53 -9.28 -3.16
CA LYS A 38 28.75 -10.32 -3.87
C LYS A 38 27.48 -10.70 -3.12
N GLU A 39 27.51 -10.82 -1.80
CA GLU A 39 26.29 -11.10 -1.03
C GLU A 39 25.35 -9.89 -1.00
N ASN A 40 25.88 -8.65 -0.86
CA ASN A 40 25.06 -7.45 -0.94
C ASN A 40 24.38 -7.29 -2.31
N LYS A 41 25.10 -7.57 -3.41
CA LYS A 41 24.53 -7.54 -4.78
C LYS A 41 23.32 -8.47 -4.94
N LYS A 42 23.32 -9.65 -4.29
CA LYS A 42 22.18 -10.59 -4.32
C LYS A 42 20.97 -10.04 -3.57
N ILE A 43 21.21 -9.41 -2.43
CA ILE A 43 20.15 -8.76 -1.65
C ILE A 43 19.55 -7.63 -2.46
N SER A 44 20.38 -6.76 -3.05
CA SER A 44 19.90 -5.63 -3.85
C SER A 44 19.05 -6.12 -5.03
N LYS A 45 19.47 -7.17 -5.75
CA LYS A 45 18.64 -7.77 -6.82
C LYS A 45 17.27 -8.27 -6.31
N SER A 46 17.23 -8.85 -5.11
CA SER A 46 15.98 -9.31 -4.50
C SER A 46 15.10 -8.12 -4.08
N MET A 47 15.70 -7.05 -3.57
CA MET A 47 15.02 -5.80 -3.25
C MET A 47 14.40 -5.19 -4.50
N TRP A 48 15.15 -5.13 -5.61
CA TRP A 48 14.65 -4.65 -6.89
C TRP A 48 13.40 -5.40 -7.35
N LYS A 49 13.45 -6.74 -7.25
CA LYS A 49 12.34 -7.59 -7.64
C LYS A 49 11.09 -7.31 -6.79
N TYR A 50 11.27 -7.11 -5.49
CA TYR A 50 10.20 -6.69 -4.59
C TYR A 50 9.64 -5.31 -4.96
N THR A 51 10.48 -4.29 -5.15
CA THR A 51 10.08 -2.94 -5.58
C THR A 51 9.26 -2.98 -6.87
N LYS A 52 9.70 -3.75 -7.88
CA LYS A 52 8.96 -3.93 -9.12
C LYS A 52 7.61 -4.62 -8.91
N SER A 53 7.53 -5.62 -8.04
CA SER A 53 6.25 -6.27 -7.71
C SER A 53 5.30 -5.30 -7.01
N VAL A 54 5.78 -4.44 -6.11
CA VAL A 54 4.97 -3.37 -5.49
C VAL A 54 4.49 -2.35 -6.53
N ALA A 55 5.35 -1.98 -7.49
CA ALA A 55 5.04 -0.99 -8.52
C ALA A 55 4.07 -1.48 -9.61
N HIS A 56 4.17 -2.75 -10.00
CA HIS A 56 3.56 -3.25 -11.24
C HIS A 56 2.66 -4.47 -11.05
N SER A 57 2.67 -5.13 -9.88
CA SER A 57 1.85 -6.31 -9.65
C SER A 57 0.56 -5.97 -8.92
N LYS A 58 -0.57 -6.46 -9.45
CA LYS A 58 -1.86 -6.47 -8.75
C LYS A 58 -2.02 -7.65 -7.77
N SER A 59 -1.07 -8.59 -7.71
CA SER A 59 -1.20 -9.83 -6.92
C SER A 59 -0.56 -9.67 -5.54
N PRO A 60 -1.35 -9.65 -4.44
CA PRO A 60 -0.81 -9.60 -3.08
C PRO A 60 0.12 -10.78 -2.79
N ARG A 61 -0.26 -11.98 -3.27
CA ARG A 61 0.54 -13.21 -3.15
C ARG A 61 1.91 -13.08 -3.81
N LYS A 62 2.01 -12.42 -4.97
CA LYS A 62 3.29 -12.20 -5.64
C LYS A 62 4.17 -11.23 -4.86
N ILE A 63 3.61 -10.11 -4.40
CA ILE A 63 4.32 -9.11 -3.59
C ILE A 63 4.88 -9.76 -2.32
N GLU A 64 4.05 -10.52 -1.60
CA GLU A 64 4.46 -11.22 -0.39
C GLU A 64 5.50 -12.31 -0.67
N GLY A 65 5.36 -13.02 -1.79
CA GLY A 65 6.37 -13.98 -2.24
C GLY A 65 7.75 -13.35 -2.50
N ASP A 66 7.79 -12.15 -3.10
CA ASP A 66 9.04 -11.40 -3.29
C ASP A 66 9.61 -10.86 -1.98
N ARG A 67 8.76 -10.39 -1.05
CA ARG A 67 9.19 -9.99 0.30
C ARG A 67 9.87 -11.16 1.04
N LYS A 68 9.24 -12.34 1.05
CA LYS A 68 9.82 -13.57 1.64
C LYS A 68 11.13 -13.98 0.98
N ARG A 69 11.27 -13.80 -0.34
CA ARG A 69 12.54 -14.05 -1.04
C ARG A 69 13.64 -13.08 -0.62
N LEU A 70 13.31 -11.80 -0.49
CA LEU A 70 14.23 -10.78 0.00
C LEU A 70 14.72 -11.11 1.42
N LEU A 71 13.81 -11.43 2.34
CA LEU A 71 14.15 -11.86 3.70
C LEU A 71 15.14 -13.04 3.70
N LYS A 72 14.81 -14.12 2.97
CA LYS A 72 15.70 -15.28 2.86
C LYS A 72 17.08 -14.92 2.27
N SER A 73 17.15 -13.95 1.35
CA SER A 73 18.43 -13.51 0.78
C SER A 73 19.31 -12.82 1.82
N ILE A 74 18.71 -12.02 2.71
CA ILE A 74 19.40 -11.33 3.80
C ILE A 74 19.86 -12.34 4.86
N GLU A 75 18.98 -13.24 5.29
CA GLU A 75 19.30 -14.29 6.27
C GLU A 75 20.49 -15.16 5.81
N ARG A 76 20.50 -15.57 4.53
CA ARG A 76 21.61 -16.34 3.95
C ARG A 76 22.91 -15.55 3.93
N ALA A 77 22.86 -14.26 3.60
CA ALA A 77 24.04 -13.39 3.60
C ALA A 77 24.61 -13.23 5.01
N ILE A 78 23.74 -12.99 6.01
CA ILE A 78 24.12 -12.92 7.43
C ILE A 78 24.85 -14.20 7.85
N ILE A 79 24.27 -15.38 7.57
CA ILE A 79 24.88 -16.67 7.93
C ILE A 79 26.27 -16.83 7.31
N LYS A 80 26.42 -16.52 6.02
CA LYS A 80 27.70 -16.65 5.31
C LYS A 80 28.75 -15.69 5.84
N ILE A 81 28.41 -14.41 6.01
CA ILE A 81 29.34 -13.40 6.52
C ILE A 81 29.72 -13.71 7.97
N LYS A 82 28.77 -14.18 8.80
CA LYS A 82 29.05 -14.62 10.17
C LYS A 82 30.06 -15.77 10.21
N LYS A 83 29.95 -16.75 9.32
CA LYS A 83 30.88 -17.91 9.22
C LYS A 83 32.24 -17.56 8.61
N ALA A 84 32.32 -16.55 7.74
CA ALA A 84 33.58 -16.13 7.13
C ALA A 84 34.52 -15.50 8.18
N LYS A 85 35.81 -15.82 8.15
CA LYS A 85 36.79 -15.12 8.99
C LYS A 85 37.00 -13.70 8.45
N PRO A 86 37.05 -12.65 9.28
CA PRO A 86 37.42 -11.33 8.78
C PRO A 86 38.84 -11.38 8.20
N PHE A 87 39.13 -10.54 7.21
CA PHE A 87 40.52 -10.28 6.83
C PHE A 87 41.28 -9.64 8.02
N GLU A 88 42.58 -9.82 8.08
CA GLU A 88 43.47 -9.46 9.21
C GLU A 88 43.06 -8.17 9.95
N GLY A 89 42.59 -8.29 11.20
CA GLY A 89 42.19 -7.14 12.02
C GLY A 89 40.83 -6.50 11.68
N GLU A 90 40.17 -6.89 10.58
CA GLU A 90 38.94 -6.27 10.07
C GLU A 90 37.65 -6.83 10.70
N GLY A 91 37.74 -7.23 11.98
CA GLY A 91 36.59 -7.66 12.76
C GLY A 91 35.53 -6.57 12.94
N ALA A 92 35.97 -5.30 13.00
CA ALA A 92 35.08 -4.15 13.11
C ALA A 92 34.19 -3.97 11.86
N TYR A 93 34.78 -4.04 10.66
CA TYR A 93 34.02 -3.94 9.41
C TYR A 93 33.01 -5.08 9.28
N LYS A 94 33.42 -6.32 9.60
CA LYS A 94 32.51 -7.47 9.65
C LYS A 94 31.31 -7.22 10.57
N LYS A 95 31.56 -6.69 11.77
CA LYS A 95 30.53 -6.39 12.76
C LYS A 95 29.53 -5.35 12.23
N GLN A 96 30.01 -4.24 11.67
CA GLN A 96 29.18 -3.19 11.08
C GLN A 96 28.31 -3.71 9.92
N VAL A 97 28.86 -4.54 9.04
CA VAL A 97 28.11 -5.18 7.95
C VAL A 97 27.00 -6.10 8.49
N LEU A 98 27.30 -6.88 9.53
CA LEU A 98 26.31 -7.75 10.17
C LEU A 98 25.21 -6.96 10.90
N GLU A 99 25.56 -5.87 11.59
CA GLU A 99 24.60 -4.96 12.24
C GLU A 99 23.65 -4.35 11.21
N PHE A 100 24.19 -3.84 10.10
CA PHE A 100 23.40 -3.35 8.96
C PHE A 100 22.44 -4.41 8.41
N MET A 101 22.92 -5.62 8.13
CA MET A 101 22.07 -6.68 7.59
C MET A 101 21.01 -7.15 8.58
N ASN A 102 21.34 -7.23 9.88
CA ASN A 102 20.40 -7.60 10.94
C ASN A 102 19.31 -6.54 11.10
N LEU A 103 19.66 -5.25 11.05
CA LEU A 103 18.69 -4.16 11.07
C LEU A 103 17.72 -4.28 9.89
N ARG A 104 18.23 -4.44 8.66
CA ARG A 104 17.38 -4.65 7.47
C ARG A 104 16.46 -5.85 7.61
N ASN A 105 16.99 -6.96 8.13
CA ASN A 105 16.19 -8.17 8.37
C ASN A 105 15.07 -7.90 9.38
N SER A 106 15.38 -7.23 10.49
CA SER A 106 14.41 -6.86 11.52
C SER A 106 13.31 -5.94 10.97
N LEU A 107 13.68 -4.88 10.25
CA LEU A 107 12.73 -3.95 9.64
C LEU A 107 11.79 -4.68 8.65
N LEU A 108 12.33 -5.55 7.78
CA LEU A 108 11.53 -6.34 6.82
C LEU A 108 10.67 -7.42 7.47
N ARG A 109 11.07 -7.93 8.63
CA ARG A 109 10.36 -9.00 9.34
C ARG A 109 9.27 -8.46 10.24
N ASN A 110 9.57 -7.42 11.01
CA ASN A 110 8.73 -6.89 12.08
C ASN A 110 7.93 -5.68 11.62
N ASP A 111 8.60 -4.64 11.11
CA ASP A 111 7.94 -3.38 10.79
C ASP A 111 7.11 -3.52 9.50
N TYR A 112 7.60 -4.25 8.50
CA TYR A 112 6.80 -4.57 7.32
C TYR A 112 5.67 -5.57 7.59
N ALA A 113 5.75 -6.44 8.61
CA ALA A 113 4.62 -7.28 9.00
C ALA A 113 3.50 -6.42 9.59
N LYS A 114 3.82 -5.50 10.51
CA LYS A 114 2.87 -4.52 11.03
C LYS A 114 2.26 -3.65 9.92
N ILE A 115 3.07 -3.23 8.94
CA ILE A 115 2.58 -2.49 7.77
C ILE A 115 1.60 -3.33 6.93
N VAL A 116 1.80 -4.64 6.84
CA VAL A 116 0.84 -5.54 6.17
C VAL A 116 -0.48 -5.57 6.93
N ASP A 117 -0.44 -5.69 8.25
CA ASP A 117 -1.66 -5.67 9.09
C ASP A 117 -2.38 -4.31 8.95
N MET A 118 -1.63 -3.20 9.00
CA MET A 118 -2.18 -1.85 8.76
C MET A 118 -2.83 -1.71 7.38
N LYS A 119 -2.29 -2.39 6.35
CA LYS A 119 -2.85 -2.33 5.00
C LYS A 119 -4.25 -2.93 4.94
N GLU A 120 -4.56 -3.94 5.72
CA GLU A 120 -5.87 -4.60 5.73
C GLU A 120 -6.99 -3.65 6.17
N VAL A 121 -6.67 -2.71 7.06
CA VAL A 121 -7.62 -1.72 7.58
C VAL A 121 -7.41 -0.32 7.00
N ALA A 122 -6.33 -0.09 6.25
CA ALA A 122 -5.99 1.22 5.70
C ALA A 122 -7.11 1.84 4.88
N GLU A 123 -7.87 1.03 4.15
CA GLU A 123 -8.97 1.51 3.30
C GLU A 123 -10.27 1.85 4.08
N GLN A 124 -10.29 1.66 5.40
CA GLN A 124 -11.48 1.94 6.22
C GLN A 124 -11.63 3.41 6.61
N SER A 125 -10.53 4.16 6.71
CA SER A 125 -10.54 5.60 7.03
C SER A 125 -9.32 6.31 6.47
N TYR A 126 -9.43 7.63 6.29
CA TYR A 126 -8.30 8.46 5.89
C TYR A 126 -7.11 8.32 6.86
N ASP A 127 -7.38 8.40 8.17
CA ASP A 127 -6.34 8.32 9.21
C ASP A 127 -5.58 7.00 9.17
N PHE A 128 -6.26 5.88 8.93
CA PHE A 128 -5.59 4.58 8.79
C PHE A 128 -4.74 4.50 7.53
N MET A 129 -5.20 5.07 6.40
CA MET A 129 -4.40 5.15 5.19
C MET A 129 -3.17 6.04 5.36
N GLU A 130 -3.34 7.19 5.99
CA GLU A 130 -2.24 8.11 6.28
C GLU A 130 -1.22 7.47 7.22
N ALA A 131 -1.68 6.84 8.30
CA ALA A 131 -0.82 6.10 9.22
C ALA A 131 -0.06 4.97 8.51
N TYR A 132 -0.72 4.22 7.63
CA TYR A 132 -0.09 3.18 6.82
C TYR A 132 1.00 3.73 5.89
N ILE A 133 0.72 4.82 5.18
CA ILE A 133 1.70 5.47 4.29
C ILE A 133 2.86 6.06 5.10
N LEU A 134 2.59 6.67 6.25
CA LEU A 134 3.59 7.22 7.15
C LEU A 134 4.49 6.13 7.73
N ALA A 135 3.92 5.01 8.16
CA ALA A 135 4.69 3.86 8.66
C ALA A 135 5.65 3.33 7.61
N LYS A 136 5.20 3.22 6.35
CA LYS A 136 6.07 2.86 5.22
C LYS A 136 7.20 3.87 5.02
N LYS A 137 6.87 5.16 5.02
CA LYS A 137 7.87 6.24 4.87
C LYS A 137 8.95 6.15 5.96
N LYS A 138 8.56 5.97 7.22
CA LYS A 138 9.50 5.84 8.34
C LYS A 138 10.40 4.60 8.21
N VAL A 139 9.86 3.48 7.74
CA VAL A 139 10.68 2.28 7.50
C VAL A 139 11.66 2.51 6.36
N ASP A 140 11.24 3.17 5.28
CA ASP A 140 12.11 3.50 4.16
C ASP A 140 13.21 4.50 4.56
N GLU A 141 12.91 5.50 5.40
CA GLU A 141 13.88 6.44 5.99
C GLU A 141 14.92 5.69 6.83
N ARG A 142 14.49 4.81 7.76
CA ARG A 142 15.42 3.99 8.56
C ARG A 142 16.29 3.07 7.72
N MET A 143 15.74 2.53 6.62
CA MET A 143 16.52 1.74 5.65
C MET A 143 17.58 2.59 4.95
N GLN A 144 17.27 3.85 4.63
CA GLN A 144 18.20 4.78 4.02
C GLN A 144 19.34 5.17 4.99
N GLU A 145 19.02 5.53 6.24
CA GLU A 145 20.01 5.82 7.29
C GLU A 145 20.96 4.63 7.52
N ALA A 146 20.40 3.41 7.56
CA ALA A 146 21.17 2.19 7.66
C ALA A 146 22.11 2.00 6.45
N GLN A 147 21.63 2.31 5.24
CA GLN A 147 22.41 2.22 4.02
C GLN A 147 23.56 3.23 4.00
N GLU A 148 23.33 4.46 4.48
CA GLU A 148 24.37 5.49 4.63
C GLU A 148 25.45 5.05 5.62
N THR A 149 25.04 4.46 6.76
CA THR A 149 25.97 3.91 7.75
C THR A 149 26.83 2.78 7.16
N TYR A 150 26.23 1.87 6.39
CA TYR A 150 26.96 0.83 5.67
C TYR A 150 27.95 1.41 4.65
N THR A 151 27.54 2.46 3.91
CA THR A 151 28.41 3.12 2.92
C THR A 151 29.64 3.73 3.60
N LYS A 152 29.48 4.39 4.74
CA LYS A 152 30.62 4.92 5.53
C LYS A 152 31.56 3.80 5.98
N ALA A 153 31.04 2.70 6.50
CA ALA A 153 31.85 1.55 6.90
C ALA A 153 32.64 0.94 5.72
N LEU A 154 32.04 0.93 4.52
CA LEU A 154 32.70 0.50 3.29
C LEU A 154 33.84 1.47 2.89
N GLU A 155 33.60 2.77 2.95
CA GLU A 155 34.60 3.80 2.67
C GLU A 155 35.77 3.72 3.65
N ASP A 156 35.51 3.59 4.95
CA ASP A 156 36.53 3.43 5.99
C ASP A 156 37.37 2.16 5.80
N TYR A 157 36.73 1.05 5.44
CA TYR A 157 37.44 -0.18 5.11
C TYR A 157 38.34 0.00 3.89
N ALA A 158 37.82 0.64 2.83
CA ALA A 158 38.55 0.86 1.61
C ALA A 158 39.76 1.77 1.83
N ALA A 159 39.59 2.87 2.57
CA ALA A 159 40.67 3.79 2.92
C ALA A 159 41.80 3.09 3.71
N ARG A 160 41.46 2.35 4.77
CA ARG A 160 42.44 1.63 5.60
C ARG A 160 43.22 0.56 4.83
N ASN A 161 42.64 0.02 3.76
CA ASN A 161 43.24 -1.04 2.94
C ASN A 161 43.76 -0.55 1.59
N ASN A 162 43.87 0.77 1.37
CA ASN A 162 44.31 1.39 0.12
C ASN A 162 43.53 0.89 -1.12
N ILE A 163 42.24 0.61 -0.95
CA ILE A 163 41.35 0.18 -2.01
C ILE A 163 40.71 1.42 -2.64
N ARG A 164 40.89 1.60 -3.95
CA ARG A 164 40.17 2.62 -4.69
C ARG A 164 38.74 2.15 -4.99
N LEU A 165 37.76 2.79 -4.36
CA LEU A 165 36.36 2.60 -4.73
C LEU A 165 36.09 3.29 -6.07
N THR A 166 35.51 2.56 -7.01
CA THR A 166 34.92 3.15 -8.21
C THR A 166 33.55 3.71 -7.82
N ASN A 167 33.42 5.04 -7.71
CA ASN A 167 32.20 5.75 -7.31
C ASN A 167 31.05 5.70 -8.34
N GLU A 168 30.98 4.64 -9.13
CA GLU A 168 29.84 4.43 -10.02
C GLU A 168 28.64 3.99 -9.18
N GLU A 169 27.66 4.89 -9.05
CA GLU A 169 26.35 4.51 -8.55
C GLU A 169 25.86 3.31 -9.37
N SER A 170 25.72 2.17 -8.70
CA SER A 170 25.22 0.98 -9.37
C SER A 170 23.89 1.30 -10.05
N ASP A 171 23.69 0.81 -11.27
CA ASP A 171 22.44 0.97 -12.03
C ASP A 171 21.20 0.68 -11.15
N LEU A 172 21.31 -0.33 -10.30
CA LEU A 172 20.28 -0.67 -9.33
C LEU A 172 20.06 0.40 -8.24
N GLY A 173 21.12 0.99 -7.69
CA GLY A 173 21.02 2.10 -6.74
C GLY A 173 20.27 3.30 -7.34
N ARG A 174 20.60 3.64 -8.59
CA ARG A 174 19.90 4.69 -9.34
C ARG A 174 18.41 4.38 -9.52
N LYS A 175 18.08 3.15 -9.92
CA LYS A 175 16.70 2.66 -10.07
C LYS A 175 15.92 2.79 -8.77
N MET A 176 16.51 2.41 -7.64
CA MET A 176 15.87 2.53 -6.32
C MET A 176 15.59 3.99 -5.93
N LYS A 177 16.55 4.90 -6.13
CA LYS A 177 16.34 6.33 -5.87
C LYS A 177 15.20 6.91 -6.72
N ILE A 178 15.14 6.55 -8.00
CA ILE A 178 14.03 6.93 -8.89
C ILE A 178 12.71 6.39 -8.33
N SER A 179 12.62 5.09 -8.03
CA SER A 179 11.41 4.48 -7.49
C SER A 179 10.91 5.16 -6.20
N ASN A 180 11.81 5.48 -5.28
CA ASN A 180 11.43 6.13 -4.02
C ASN A 180 10.80 7.51 -4.26
N LYS A 181 11.40 8.34 -5.15
CA LYS A 181 10.82 9.65 -5.52
C LYS A 181 9.46 9.51 -6.19
N VAL A 182 9.30 8.52 -7.06
CA VAL A 182 8.03 8.23 -7.74
C VAL A 182 6.95 7.82 -6.74
N PHE A 183 7.27 6.91 -5.81
CA PHE A 183 6.34 6.50 -4.77
C PHE A 183 5.96 7.65 -3.83
N ALA A 184 6.92 8.49 -3.44
CA ALA A 184 6.65 9.64 -2.58
C ALA A 184 5.65 10.60 -3.24
N HIS A 185 5.89 11.00 -4.49
CA HIS A 185 4.96 11.85 -5.23
C HIS A 185 3.58 11.19 -5.40
N ARG A 186 3.54 9.92 -5.82
CA ARG A 186 2.28 9.17 -6.00
C ARG A 186 1.49 9.03 -4.70
N ASN A 187 2.16 8.82 -3.56
CA ASN A 187 1.48 8.71 -2.26
C ASN A 187 0.91 10.06 -1.81
N ALA A 188 1.63 11.17 -2.03
CA ALA A 188 1.14 12.50 -1.71
C ALA A 188 -0.15 12.83 -2.48
N VAL A 189 -0.15 12.61 -3.80
CA VAL A 189 -1.35 12.82 -4.62
C VAL A 189 -2.47 11.84 -4.27
N TYR A 190 -2.13 10.58 -3.96
CA TYR A 190 -3.11 9.56 -3.58
C TYR A 190 -3.85 9.90 -2.29
N LEU A 191 -3.19 10.47 -1.28
CA LEU A 191 -3.86 10.85 -0.04
C LEU A 191 -4.95 11.91 -0.27
N LEU A 192 -4.69 12.91 -1.14
CA LEU A 192 -5.71 13.90 -1.51
C LEU A 192 -6.93 13.26 -2.19
N PHE A 193 -6.69 12.38 -3.16
CA PHE A 193 -7.76 11.61 -3.79
C PHE A 193 -8.52 10.74 -2.78
N PHE A 194 -7.78 10.01 -1.93
CA PHE A 194 -8.34 9.00 -1.03
C PHE A 194 -9.24 9.63 0.03
N LYS A 195 -8.87 10.81 0.57
CA LYS A 195 -9.67 11.53 1.57
C LYS A 195 -11.10 11.76 1.11
N SER A 196 -11.29 12.28 -0.10
CA SER A 196 -12.63 12.49 -0.65
C SER A 196 -13.28 11.18 -1.13
N ASN A 197 -12.50 10.25 -1.67
CA ASN A 197 -13.05 8.97 -2.15
C ASN A 197 -13.63 8.10 -1.02
N ILE A 198 -12.97 8.00 0.13
CA ILE A 198 -13.51 7.25 1.28
C ILE A 198 -14.76 7.93 1.84
N GLN A 199 -14.77 9.27 1.87
CA GLN A 199 -15.91 10.06 2.33
C GLN A 199 -17.13 9.89 1.40
N GLU A 200 -16.91 9.79 0.09
CA GLU A 200 -17.96 9.44 -0.87
C GLU A 200 -18.49 8.01 -0.63
N SER A 201 -17.62 7.05 -0.35
CA SER A 201 -18.07 5.69 -0.02
C SER A 201 -18.94 5.65 1.25
N LEU A 202 -18.64 6.48 2.26
CA LEU A 202 -19.49 6.64 3.44
C LEU A 202 -20.84 7.26 3.09
N LEU A 203 -20.85 8.27 2.21
CA LEU A 203 -22.08 8.87 1.70
C LEU A 203 -22.95 7.85 0.94
N MET A 204 -22.35 6.98 0.12
CA MET A 204 -23.09 5.94 -0.60
C MET A 204 -23.70 4.88 0.33
N ARG A 205 -23.02 4.56 1.44
CA ARG A 205 -23.61 3.71 2.49
C ARG A 205 -24.80 4.40 3.16
N ALA A 206 -24.67 5.68 3.49
CA ALA A 206 -25.78 6.48 4.04
C ALA A 206 -26.97 6.50 3.07
N LEU A 207 -26.72 6.79 1.79
CA LEU A 207 -27.72 6.76 0.71
C LEU A 207 -28.45 5.41 0.65
N SER A 208 -27.69 4.31 0.70
CA SER A 208 -28.22 2.95 0.63
C SER A 208 -29.02 2.56 1.87
N SER A 209 -28.68 3.10 3.04
CA SER A 209 -29.39 2.87 4.31
C SER A 209 -30.66 3.73 4.48
N GLY A 210 -30.85 4.76 3.66
CA GLY A 210 -31.93 5.72 3.82
C GLY A 210 -31.77 6.70 5.00
N ASP A 211 -30.61 6.72 5.66
CA ASP A 211 -30.31 7.64 6.75
C ASP A 211 -30.03 9.06 6.23
N VAL A 212 -31.07 9.89 6.18
CA VAL A 212 -31.01 11.27 5.69
C VAL A 212 -30.04 12.13 6.50
N SER A 213 -29.93 11.89 7.82
CA SER A 213 -29.01 12.64 8.68
C SER A 213 -27.56 12.33 8.30
N ALA A 214 -27.24 11.04 8.18
CA ALA A 214 -25.91 10.60 7.73
C ALA A 214 -25.62 11.07 6.30
N MET A 215 -26.61 11.09 5.39
CA MET A 215 -26.42 11.63 4.04
C MET A 215 -26.00 13.10 4.08
N GLN A 216 -26.70 13.94 4.84
CA GLN A 216 -26.39 15.36 4.92
C GLN A 216 -25.02 15.61 5.54
N GLN A 217 -24.67 14.87 6.60
CA GLN A 217 -23.36 14.96 7.25
C GLN A 217 -22.23 14.58 6.28
N ASN A 218 -22.36 13.42 5.62
CA ASN A 218 -21.32 12.93 4.72
C ASN A 218 -21.21 13.76 3.43
N LEU A 219 -22.32 14.35 2.95
CA LEU A 219 -22.34 15.28 1.82
C LEU A 219 -21.54 16.54 2.15
N ASN A 220 -21.79 17.16 3.30
CA ASN A 220 -21.07 18.37 3.73
C ASN A 220 -19.57 18.08 3.91
N ALA A 221 -19.22 16.96 4.54
CA ALA A 221 -17.83 16.54 4.71
C ALA A 221 -17.14 16.29 3.36
N LEU A 222 -17.80 15.58 2.43
CA LEU A 222 -17.26 15.35 1.08
C LEU A 222 -17.00 16.68 0.35
N GLN A 223 -17.94 17.62 0.43
CA GLN A 223 -17.79 18.93 -0.19
C GLN A 223 -16.60 19.70 0.39
N THR A 224 -16.45 19.72 1.72
CA THR A 224 -15.30 20.35 2.38
C THR A 224 -13.99 19.69 1.96
N PHE A 225 -13.89 18.36 2.01
CA PHE A 225 -12.67 17.65 1.63
C PHE A 225 -12.31 17.81 0.16
N ALA A 226 -13.31 17.87 -0.74
CA ALA A 226 -13.06 18.13 -2.14
C ALA A 226 -12.58 19.58 -2.39
N GLN A 227 -13.10 20.58 -1.66
CA GLN A 227 -12.62 21.96 -1.72
C GLN A 227 -11.19 22.11 -1.20
N GLU A 228 -10.88 21.50 -0.06
CA GLU A 228 -9.51 21.45 0.50
C GLU A 228 -8.56 20.76 -0.47
N GLY A 229 -8.92 19.57 -0.95
CA GLY A 229 -8.11 18.79 -1.87
C GLY A 229 -7.80 19.53 -3.17
N LEU A 230 -8.71 20.37 -3.68
CA LEU A 230 -8.46 21.20 -4.86
C LEU A 230 -7.44 22.31 -4.60
N LYS A 231 -7.41 22.88 -3.40
CA LYS A 231 -6.37 23.85 -3.02
C LYS A 231 -5.04 23.15 -2.86
N ASP A 232 -5.04 21.99 -2.18
CA ASP A 232 -3.82 21.24 -1.88
C ASP A 232 -3.19 20.65 -3.14
N VAL A 233 -3.98 20.15 -4.08
CA VAL A 233 -3.47 19.53 -5.31
C VAL A 233 -2.72 20.54 -6.19
N ASP A 234 -3.12 21.81 -6.18
CA ASP A 234 -2.45 22.89 -6.92
C ASP A 234 -1.06 23.24 -6.31
N THR A 235 -0.79 22.83 -5.06
CA THR A 235 0.52 23.01 -4.39
C THR A 235 1.50 21.86 -4.64
N ILE A 236 1.02 20.72 -5.15
CA ILE A 236 1.87 19.54 -5.37
C ILE A 236 2.77 19.76 -6.58
N GLN A 237 4.09 19.75 -6.34
CA GLN A 237 5.06 19.72 -7.43
C GLN A 237 4.93 18.43 -8.24
N THR A 238 4.82 18.56 -9.55
CA THR A 238 4.77 17.42 -10.49
C THR A 238 6.08 16.64 -10.50
N TYR A 239 5.99 15.33 -10.75
CA TYR A 239 7.18 14.52 -10.97
C TYR A 239 7.54 14.54 -12.46
N LYS A 240 8.67 15.19 -12.81
CA LYS A 240 9.15 15.33 -14.20
C LYS A 240 8.07 15.86 -15.16
N ASP A 241 7.37 16.90 -14.73
CA ASP A 241 6.29 17.56 -15.50
C ASP A 241 5.11 16.64 -15.89
N ASP A 242 5.02 15.43 -15.31
CA ASP A 242 3.91 14.53 -15.56
C ASP A 242 2.67 14.94 -14.75
N LEU A 243 1.74 15.60 -15.44
CA LEU A 243 0.49 16.10 -14.87
C LEU A 243 -0.58 15.02 -14.65
N SER A 244 -0.37 13.76 -15.08
CA SER A 244 -1.44 12.77 -15.16
C SER A 244 -2.16 12.50 -13.82
N LEU A 245 -1.40 12.38 -12.73
CA LEU A 245 -1.96 12.16 -11.40
C LEU A 245 -2.67 13.40 -10.85
N VAL A 246 -2.03 14.56 -10.96
CA VAL A 246 -2.56 15.86 -10.50
C VAL A 246 -3.88 16.15 -11.23
N LYS A 247 -3.89 16.05 -12.56
CA LYS A 247 -5.07 16.30 -13.40
C LYS A 247 -6.23 15.36 -13.06
N THR A 248 -5.99 14.05 -13.00
CA THR A 248 -7.08 13.09 -12.71
C THR A 248 -7.60 13.20 -11.27
N THR A 249 -6.75 13.62 -10.32
CA THR A 249 -7.18 13.94 -8.96
C THR A 249 -8.06 15.18 -8.95
N LYS A 250 -7.65 16.25 -9.64
CA LYS A 250 -8.46 17.47 -9.81
C LYS A 250 -9.83 17.18 -10.42
N GLU A 251 -9.87 16.44 -11.53
CA GLU A 251 -11.13 16.02 -12.18
C GLU A 251 -12.04 15.22 -11.23
N THR A 252 -11.46 14.38 -10.36
CA THR A 252 -12.23 13.61 -9.38
C THR A 252 -12.83 14.51 -8.29
N LEU A 253 -12.05 15.46 -7.78
CA LEU A 253 -12.50 16.38 -6.73
C LEU A 253 -13.54 17.37 -7.27
N GLU A 254 -13.37 17.86 -8.49
CA GLU A 254 -14.36 18.70 -9.20
C GLU A 254 -15.68 17.94 -9.39
N PHE A 255 -15.62 16.67 -9.80
CA PHE A 255 -16.80 15.82 -9.88
C PHE A 255 -17.51 15.68 -8.54
N TYR A 256 -16.77 15.42 -7.45
CA TYR A 256 -17.37 15.33 -6.12
C TYR A 256 -18.05 16.63 -5.70
N LEU A 257 -17.46 17.79 -5.97
CA LEU A 257 -18.10 19.07 -5.71
C LEU A 257 -19.38 19.26 -6.51
N GLU A 258 -19.34 18.97 -7.80
CA GLU A 258 -20.52 19.08 -8.65
C GLU A 258 -21.64 18.17 -8.14
N GLU A 259 -21.28 16.92 -7.83
CA GLU A 259 -22.21 15.92 -7.34
C GLU A 259 -22.86 16.32 -6.01
N THR A 260 -22.07 16.76 -5.03
CA THR A 260 -22.57 17.18 -3.71
C THR A 260 -23.39 18.46 -3.77
N GLN A 261 -23.07 19.39 -4.66
CA GLN A 261 -23.75 20.68 -4.73
C GLN A 261 -25.03 20.65 -5.56
N LYS A 262 -25.09 19.82 -6.61
CA LYS A 262 -26.18 19.88 -7.59
C LYS A 262 -27.04 18.62 -7.61
N GLU A 263 -26.42 17.46 -7.45
CA GLU A 263 -27.06 16.21 -7.82
C GLU A 263 -27.59 15.44 -6.60
N LEU A 264 -26.77 15.30 -5.56
CA LEU A 264 -27.12 14.63 -4.30
C LEU A 264 -28.23 15.30 -3.50
N PRO A 265 -28.35 16.64 -3.42
CA PRO A 265 -29.48 17.26 -2.72
C PRO A 265 -30.83 16.78 -3.26
N LYS A 266 -30.94 16.55 -4.57
CA LYS A 266 -32.18 16.04 -5.19
C LYS A 266 -32.46 14.58 -4.85
N LEU A 267 -31.42 13.78 -4.59
CA LEU A 267 -31.60 12.42 -4.07
C LEU A 267 -32.08 12.47 -2.62
N ILE A 268 -31.54 13.37 -1.79
CA ILE A 268 -31.96 13.55 -0.40
C ILE A 268 -33.42 14.04 -0.33
N GLU A 269 -33.82 14.97 -1.20
CA GLU A 269 -35.20 15.43 -1.32
C GLU A 269 -36.19 14.29 -1.58
N PHE A 270 -35.79 13.29 -2.39
CA PHE A 270 -36.60 12.09 -2.61
C PHE A 270 -36.80 11.29 -1.32
N PHE A 271 -35.78 11.11 -0.49
CA PHE A 271 -35.93 10.40 0.79
C PHE A 271 -36.90 11.12 1.73
N LEU A 272 -36.79 12.45 1.84
CA LEU A 272 -37.73 13.26 2.63
C LEU A 272 -39.16 13.16 2.09
N PHE A 273 -39.33 13.12 0.76
CA PHE A 273 -40.62 12.92 0.15
C PHE A 273 -41.18 11.51 0.39
N ASN A 274 -40.33 10.49 0.34
CA ASN A 274 -40.68 9.11 0.64
C ASN A 274 -41.15 8.95 2.09
N GLU A 275 -40.50 9.60 3.06
CA GLU A 275 -40.94 9.61 4.46
C GLU A 275 -42.33 10.23 4.60
N LYS A 276 -42.57 11.40 3.97
CA LYS A 276 -43.88 12.08 3.97
C LYS A 276 -44.97 11.22 3.33
N PHE A 277 -44.67 10.62 2.17
CA PHE A 277 -45.57 9.71 1.48
C PHE A 277 -45.93 8.50 2.36
N THR A 278 -44.93 7.86 2.97
CA THR A 278 -45.11 6.71 3.86
C THR A 278 -45.98 7.07 5.06
N ALA A 279 -45.77 8.24 5.67
CA ALA A 279 -46.59 8.72 6.79
C ALA A 279 -48.06 8.90 6.40
N ILE A 280 -48.33 9.52 5.25
CA ILE A 280 -49.70 9.74 4.75
C ILE A 280 -50.37 8.43 4.36
N LYS A 281 -49.64 7.54 3.68
CA LYS A 281 -50.11 6.18 3.36
C LYS A 281 -50.53 5.45 4.63
N ASN A 282 -49.66 5.41 5.65
CA ASN A 282 -49.95 4.76 6.92
C ASN A 282 -51.15 5.38 7.65
N ALA A 283 -51.32 6.70 7.57
CA ALA A 283 -52.47 7.38 8.16
C ALA A 283 -53.80 6.96 7.50
N ILE A 284 -53.83 6.81 6.17
CA ILE A 284 -55.01 6.36 5.43
C ILE A 284 -55.27 4.87 5.64
N ASP A 285 -54.23 4.04 5.62
CA ASP A 285 -54.35 2.60 5.79
C ASP A 285 -54.93 2.22 7.16
N LYS A 286 -54.64 3.01 8.19
CA LYS A 286 -55.20 2.85 9.55
C LYS A 286 -56.68 3.23 9.66
N LYS A 287 -57.23 4.01 8.72
CA LYS A 287 -58.66 4.38 8.73
C LYS A 287 -59.49 3.30 8.07
N ASN A 288 -60.65 2.98 8.66
CA ASN A 288 -61.62 2.11 7.98
C ASN A 288 -62.07 2.77 6.67
N PRO A 289 -62.37 2.00 5.62
CA PRO A 289 -62.81 2.56 4.34
C PRO A 289 -63.99 3.54 4.44
N LYS A 290 -64.90 3.32 5.39
CA LYS A 290 -66.06 4.19 5.65
C LYS A 290 -65.70 5.53 6.29
N ASP A 291 -64.55 5.63 6.95
CA ASP A 291 -64.10 6.80 7.70
C ASP A 291 -63.15 7.70 6.86
N ARG A 292 -62.88 7.30 5.62
CA ARG A 292 -62.01 8.04 4.69
C ARG A 292 -62.82 9.09 3.95
N THR A 293 -62.33 10.32 3.92
CA THR A 293 -62.97 11.41 3.17
C THR A 293 -62.52 11.41 1.71
N LYS A 294 -63.37 11.93 0.81
CA LYS A 294 -63.02 12.10 -0.61
C LYS A 294 -61.74 12.92 -0.80
N LYS A 295 -61.58 14.00 -0.02
CA LYS A 295 -60.40 14.87 -0.03
C LYS A 295 -59.11 14.12 0.31
N GLU A 296 -59.15 13.23 1.30
CA GLU A 296 -57.98 12.42 1.69
C GLU A 296 -57.58 11.43 0.59
N ILE A 297 -58.56 10.79 -0.05
CA ILE A 297 -58.32 9.87 -1.17
C ILE A 297 -57.74 10.62 -2.38
N GLU A 298 -58.28 11.79 -2.71
CA GLU A 298 -57.76 12.62 -3.80
C GLU A 298 -56.33 13.09 -3.53
N GLN A 299 -56.05 13.56 -2.31
CA GLN A 299 -54.70 13.95 -1.91
C GLN A 299 -53.73 12.77 -1.98
N TYR A 300 -54.11 11.60 -1.49
CA TYR A 300 -53.30 10.39 -1.56
C TYR A 300 -53.03 9.96 -3.00
N ASN A 301 -54.05 9.92 -3.85
CA ASN A 301 -53.89 9.55 -5.25
C ASN A 301 -52.99 10.52 -6.01
N SER A 302 -53.09 11.83 -5.73
CA SER A 302 -52.16 12.83 -6.26
C SER A 302 -50.73 12.54 -5.80
N MET A 303 -50.53 12.29 -4.50
CA MET A 303 -49.21 11.96 -3.97
C MET A 303 -48.64 10.66 -4.53
N VAL A 304 -49.46 9.64 -4.79
CA VAL A 304 -49.03 8.39 -5.44
C VAL A 304 -48.48 8.69 -6.84
N LYS A 305 -49.16 9.56 -7.61
CA LYS A 305 -48.69 9.96 -8.94
C LYS A 305 -47.35 10.69 -8.87
N ASP A 306 -47.23 11.65 -7.95
CA ASP A 306 -46.00 12.42 -7.76
C ASP A 306 -44.85 11.54 -7.24
N PHE A 307 -45.16 10.61 -6.33
CA PHE A 307 -44.22 9.61 -5.80
C PHE A 307 -43.68 8.70 -6.90
N ASN A 308 -44.56 8.16 -7.75
CA ASN A 308 -44.14 7.32 -8.87
C ASN A 308 -43.18 8.06 -9.82
N LYS A 309 -43.47 9.34 -10.11
CA LYS A 309 -42.56 10.19 -10.90
C LYS A 309 -41.23 10.39 -10.20
N ALA A 310 -41.24 10.72 -8.91
CA ALA A 310 -40.04 10.95 -8.12
C ALA A 310 -39.16 9.68 -8.02
N VAL A 311 -39.76 8.49 -7.93
CA VAL A 311 -39.05 7.20 -7.99
C VAL A 311 -38.33 7.02 -9.32
N THR A 312 -39.01 7.30 -10.45
CA THR A 312 -38.39 7.22 -11.77
C THR A 312 -37.21 8.18 -11.90
N ASP A 313 -37.38 9.44 -11.47
CA ASP A 313 -36.35 10.47 -11.53
C ASP A 313 -35.15 10.12 -10.62
N PHE A 314 -35.41 9.62 -9.41
CA PHE A 314 -34.40 9.14 -8.46
C PHE A 314 -33.57 8.02 -9.08
N ASN A 315 -34.23 6.96 -9.59
CA ASN A 315 -33.55 5.79 -10.16
C ASN A 315 -32.66 6.18 -11.34
N LYS A 316 -33.18 7.02 -12.25
CA LYS A 316 -32.42 7.51 -13.40
C LYS A 316 -31.18 8.29 -12.96
N ARG A 317 -31.35 9.25 -12.04
CA ARG A 317 -30.25 10.08 -11.52
C ARG A 317 -29.20 9.24 -10.80
N ASN A 318 -29.64 8.32 -9.95
CA ASN A 318 -28.74 7.44 -9.21
C ASN A 318 -27.90 6.57 -10.15
N GLU A 319 -28.51 6.01 -11.19
CA GLU A 319 -27.81 5.22 -12.20
C GLU A 319 -26.77 6.07 -12.98
N GLU A 320 -27.16 7.25 -13.44
CA GLU A 320 -26.25 8.18 -14.14
C GLU A 320 -25.05 8.58 -13.27
N LEU A 321 -25.26 8.84 -11.98
CA LEU A 321 -24.18 9.17 -11.05
C LEU A 321 -23.27 7.96 -10.78
N ASN A 322 -23.83 6.77 -10.59
CA ASN A 322 -23.04 5.54 -10.39
C ASN A 322 -22.12 5.23 -11.58
N GLN A 323 -22.59 5.47 -12.80
CA GLN A 323 -21.77 5.35 -14.01
C GLN A 323 -20.63 6.38 -14.03
N LYS A 324 -20.92 7.64 -13.67
CA LYS A 324 -19.89 8.70 -13.58
C LYS A 324 -18.85 8.42 -12.49
N ARG A 325 -19.26 7.99 -11.30
CA ARG A 325 -18.39 7.56 -10.19
C ARG A 325 -17.46 6.42 -10.62
N THR A 326 -18.03 5.40 -11.23
CA THR A 326 -17.25 4.26 -11.73
C THR A 326 -16.21 4.69 -12.76
N LYS A 327 -16.60 5.58 -13.69
CA LYS A 327 -15.69 6.13 -14.70
C LYS A 327 -14.54 6.91 -14.08
N ILE A 328 -14.82 7.84 -13.16
CA ILE A 328 -13.80 8.73 -12.58
C ILE A 328 -12.81 7.94 -11.72
N ILE A 329 -13.29 6.98 -10.92
CA ILE A 329 -12.44 6.07 -10.12
C ILE A 329 -11.54 5.23 -11.04
N ASN A 330 -12.10 4.68 -12.13
CA ASN A 330 -11.32 3.90 -13.09
C ASN A 330 -10.27 4.75 -13.83
N GLN A 331 -10.58 6.01 -14.15
CA GLN A 331 -9.64 6.96 -14.74
C GLN A 331 -8.46 7.22 -13.79
N TRP A 332 -8.74 7.51 -12.51
CA TRP A 332 -7.70 7.72 -11.51
C TRP A 332 -6.82 6.48 -11.32
N ASN A 333 -7.45 5.30 -11.16
CA ASN A 333 -6.72 4.02 -11.02
C ASN A 333 -5.82 3.73 -12.23
N THR A 334 -6.31 4.01 -13.44
CA THR A 334 -5.55 3.85 -14.68
C THR A 334 -4.39 4.83 -14.77
N ALA A 335 -4.61 6.10 -14.42
CA ALA A 335 -3.56 7.11 -14.38
C ALA A 335 -2.48 6.74 -13.37
N SER A 336 -2.86 6.29 -12.17
CA SER A 336 -1.92 5.82 -11.15
C SER A 336 -1.08 4.64 -11.62
N ALA A 337 -1.70 3.63 -12.23
CA ALA A 337 -0.97 2.49 -12.77
C ALA A 337 -0.02 2.89 -13.93
N LYS A 338 -0.46 3.76 -14.83
CA LYS A 338 0.37 4.26 -15.95
C LYS A 338 1.53 5.11 -15.45
N PHE A 339 1.31 5.98 -14.46
CA PHE A 339 2.33 6.80 -13.85
C PHE A 339 3.46 5.94 -13.25
N LEU A 340 3.11 4.92 -12.44
CA LEU A 340 4.09 3.98 -11.90
C LEU A 340 4.83 3.22 -13.00
N SER A 341 4.11 2.72 -14.01
CA SER A 341 4.69 2.00 -15.16
C SER A 341 5.65 2.85 -16.01
N ARG A 342 5.38 4.15 -16.12
CA ARG A 342 6.19 5.11 -16.90
C ARG A 342 7.47 5.50 -16.17
N HIS A 343 7.37 5.74 -14.86
CA HIS A 343 8.46 6.35 -14.09
C HIS A 343 9.30 5.37 -13.28
N ILE A 344 8.80 4.16 -13.01
CA ILE A 344 9.57 3.10 -12.37
C ILE A 344 10.21 2.22 -13.45
N PRO A 345 11.55 2.10 -13.49
CA PRO A 345 12.23 1.26 -14.47
C PRO A 345 11.76 -0.19 -14.44
N LYS A 346 11.54 -0.79 -15.62
CA LYS A 346 11.08 -2.18 -15.75
C LYS A 346 12.23 -3.19 -15.76
N GLU A 347 13.35 -2.78 -16.34
CA GLU A 347 14.60 -3.53 -16.46
C GLU A 347 15.66 -2.85 -15.62
#